data_AF-A0A517QWU7-F1
#
_entry.id   AF-A0A517QWU7-F1
#
_cell.length_a   1.000
_cell.length_b   1.000
_cell.length_c   1.000
_cell.angle_alpha   90.00
_cell.angle_beta   90.00
_cell.angle_gamma   90.00
#
_symmetry.space_group_name_H-M   'P 1'
#
loop_
_entity.id
_entity.type
_entity.pdbx_description
1 polymer ?
#
loop_
_entity_poly.entity_id
_entity_poly.type
_entity_poly.pdbx_seq_one_letter_code
_entity_poly.pdbx_strand_id
1 'polypeptide(L)' 'MKSIDLYRAVARATGETVQTIKHRGFGPDEEDKSGSYIDWDAVDLRRNTSLFSQRSRKQTT' A
#
# COMPACT_ATOMS: atom_id res chain seq x y z
N MET A 1 -1.44 2.15 18.35
CA MET A 1 -0.11 2.78 18.28
C MET A 1 -0.33 4.24 17.92
N LYS A 2 0.18 5.21 18.70
CA LYS A 2 -0.11 6.64 18.44
C LYS A 2 0.78 7.12 17.28
N SER A 3 0.26 8.01 16.43
CA SER A 3 0.98 8.53 15.25
C SER A 3 2.37 9.09 15.61
N ILE A 4 2.52 9.64 16.82
CA ILE A 4 3.78 10.15 17.37
C ILE A 4 4.89 9.08 17.44
N ASP A 5 4.55 7.82 17.73
CA ASP A 5 5.54 6.75 17.88
C ASP A 5 6.07 6.32 16.52
N LEU A 6 5.20 6.31 15.50
CA LEU A 6 5.57 6.07 14.11
C LEU A 6 6.53 7.17 13.61
N TYR A 7 6.19 8.44 13.81
CA TYR A 7 7.06 9.56 13.42
C TYR A 7 8.44 9.49 14.06
N ARG A 8 8.52 9.11 15.34
CA ARG A 8 9.79 8.94 16.06
C ARG A 8 10.60 7.77 15.54
N ALA A 9 9.95 6.66 15.19
CA ALA A 9 10.62 5.50 14.60
C ALA A 9 11.24 5.85 13.25
N VAL A 10 10.49 6.55 12.39
CA VAL A 10 10.98 6.97 11.08
C VAL A 10 12.11 7.98 11.21
N ALA A 11 11.99 8.98 12.09
CA ALA A 11 13.06 9.94 12.36
C ALA A 11 14.36 9.26 12.80
N ARG A 12 14.27 8.22 13.63
CA ARG A 12 15.43 7.43 14.05
C ARG A 12 16.05 6.63 12.90
N ALA A 13 15.23 6.08 12.01
CA ALA A 13 15.69 5.27 10.90
C ALA A 13 16.31 6.10 9.76
N THR A 14 15.78 7.30 9.50
CA THR A 14 16.21 8.15 8.38
C THR A 14 17.19 9.24 8.79
N GLY A 15 17.32 9.53 10.09
CA GLY A 15 18.08 10.68 10.59
C GLY A 15 17.38 12.02 10.33
N GLU A 16 16.13 12.00 9.86
CA GLU A 16 15.36 13.21 9.56
C GLU A 16 14.55 13.68 10.77
N THR A 17 14.16 14.96 10.77
CA THR A 17 13.27 15.47 11.82
C THR A 17 11.83 15.05 11.58
N VAL A 18 11.05 14.94 12.66
CA VAL A 18 9.60 14.68 12.57
C VAL A 18 8.89 15.72 11.69
N GLN A 19 9.35 16.97 11.69
CA GLN A 19 8.81 18.03 10.84
C GLN A 19 9.08 17.76 9.35
N THR A 20 10.30 17.36 9.00
CA THR A 20 10.67 16.97 7.64
C THR A 20 9.81 15.79 7.15
N ILE A 21 9.62 14.79 7.99
CA ILE A 21 8.81 13.59 7.69
C ILE A 21 7.35 13.97 7.41
N LYS A 22 6.75 14.81 8.27
CA LYS A 22 5.39 15.33 8.07
C LYS A 22 5.26 16.13 6.77
N HIS A 23 6.24 16.97 6.45
CA HIS A 23 6.19 17.80 5.24
C HIS A 23 6.29 16.97 3.96
N ARG A 24 6.86 15.75 4.03
CA ARG A 24 6.88 14.80 2.91
C ARG A 24 5.58 14.02 2.72
N GLY A 25 4.54 14.29 3.51
CA GLY A 25 3.29 13.56 3.46
C GLY A 25 3.36 12.18 4.11
N PHE A 26 4.43 11.87 4.86
CA PHE A 26 4.45 10.67 5.66
C PHE A 26 3.56 10.91 6.88
N GLY A 27 2.46 10.18 7.00
CA GLY A 27 1.46 10.35 8.04
C GLY A 27 0.22 9.52 7.71
N PRO A 28 -0.73 9.35 8.64
CA PRO A 28 -2.03 8.84 8.25
C PRO A 28 -2.65 9.84 7.26
N ASP A 29 -3.04 9.36 6.08
CA ASP A 29 -3.78 10.17 5.12
C ASP A 29 -5.08 10.63 5.80
N GLU A 30 -5.17 11.93 6.12
CA GLU A 30 -6.40 12.52 6.66
C GLU A 30 -7.54 12.46 5.62
N GLU A 31 -7.22 12.26 4.34
CA GLU A 31 -8.15 12.12 3.21
C GLU A 31 -8.68 10.68 3.01
N ASP A 32 -8.08 9.66 3.62
CA ASP A 32 -8.51 8.26 3.47
C ASP A 32 -9.86 7.95 4.14
N LYS A 33 -10.51 8.94 4.74
CA LYS A 33 -11.87 8.79 5.28
C LYS A 33 -12.96 8.86 4.21
N SER A 34 -12.65 9.24 2.97
CA SER A 34 -13.63 9.39 1.89
C SER A 34 -13.55 8.30 0.81
N GLY A 35 -12.71 7.28 1.00
CA GLY A 35 -12.69 6.13 0.12
C GLY A 35 -13.86 5.20 0.40
N SER A 36 -14.70 4.93 -0.59
CA SER A 36 -15.65 3.82 -0.51
C SER A 36 -14.86 2.53 -0.26
N TYR A 37 -15.29 1.73 0.72
CA TYR A 37 -14.73 0.40 0.94
C TYR A 37 -14.94 -0.44 -0.34
N ILE A 38 -13.85 -0.77 -1.03
CA ILE A 38 -13.86 -1.66 -2.20
C ILE A 38 -13.45 -3.04 -1.73
N ASP A 39 -14.36 -4.00 -1.83
CA ASP A 39 -14.06 -5.42 -1.68
C ASP A 39 -13.32 -5.91 -2.93
N TRP A 40 -11.99 -5.89 -2.87
CA TRP A 40 -11.13 -6.35 -3.97
C TRP A 40 -11.30 -7.84 -4.26
N ASP A 41 -11.64 -8.67 -3.25
CA ASP A 41 -11.87 -10.09 -3.45
C ASP A 41 -13.13 -10.32 -4.30
N ALA A 42 -14.21 -9.59 -4.02
CA ALA A 42 -15.43 -9.64 -4.83
C ALA A 42 -15.20 -9.13 -6.26
N VAL A 43 -14.38 -8.08 -6.43
CA VAL A 43 -14.04 -7.54 -7.74
C VAL A 43 -13.19 -8.53 -8.54
N ASP A 44 -12.22 -9.18 -7.91
CA ASP A 44 -11.35 -10.16 -8.57
C ASP A 44 -12.13 -11.42 -8.96
N LEU A 45 -13.01 -11.90 -8.08
CA LEU A 45 -13.91 -13.02 -8.38
C LEU A 45 -14.83 -12.73 -9.56
N ARG A 46 -15.37 -11.50 -9.66
CA ARG A 46 -16.19 -11.07 -10.81
C ARG A 46 -15.39 -10.98 -12.10
N ARG A 47 -14.13 -10.54 -12.03
CA ARG A 47 -13.29 -10.37 -13.21
C ARG A 47 -13.03 -11.68 -13.92
N ASN A 48 -12.96 -12.81 -13.20
CA ASN A 48 -12.78 -14.17 -13.72
C ASN A 48 -11.78 -14.23 -14.90
N THR A 49 -10.74 -13.42 -14.83
CA THR A 49 -9.75 -13.22 -15.89
C THR A 49 -8.39 -13.32 -15.23
N SER A 50 -7.51 -14.10 -15.85
CA SER A 50 -6.15 -14.19 -15.35
C SER A 50 -5.44 -12.86 -15.60
N LEU A 51 -4.99 -12.19 -14.54
CA LEU A 51 -4.20 -10.95 -14.62
C LEU A 51 -2.82 -11.18 -15.25
N PHE A 52 -2.38 -12.43 -15.31
CA PHE A 52 -1.09 -12.80 -15.86
C PHE A 52 -1.30 -13.68 -17.08
N SER A 53 -0.58 -13.37 -18.17
CA SER A 53 -0.46 -14.31 -19.28
C SER A 53 0.22 -15.58 -18.78
N GLN A 54 -0.55 -16.65 -18.58
CA GLN A 54 0.02 -17.97 -18.36
C GLN A 54 0.78 -18.36 -19.63
N ARG A 55 2.10 -18.21 -19.58
CA ARG A 55 2.98 -18.65 -20.66
C ARG A 55 2.86 -20.16 -20.74
N SER A 56 2.14 -20.66 -21.74
CA SER A 56 1.99 -22.10 -21.95
C SER A 56 3.37 -22.73 -22.03
N ARG A 57 3.74 -23.53 -21.03
CA ARG A 57 4.95 -24.35 -21.08
C ARG A 57 4.78 -25.28 -22.26
N LYS A 58 5.50 -25.03 -23.36
CA LYS A 58 5.68 -26.03 -24.41
C LYS A 58 6.48 -27.16 -23.77
N GLN A 59 5.80 -28.24 -23.37
CA GLN A 59 6.47 -29.51 -23.08
C GLN A 59 7.14 -29.93 -24.39
N THR A 60 8.47 -29.97 -24.37
CA THR A 60 9.26 -30.47 -25.49
C THR A 60 9.40 -31.96 -25.23
N THR A 61 8.75 -32.76 -26.08
CA THR A 61 8.87 -34.23 -26.12
C THR A 61 10.20 -34.61 -26.75
#